data_AF-A0A2D8P8B2-F1
#
_entry.id   AF-A0A2D8P8B2-F1
#
_cell.length_a   1.000
_cell.length_b   1.000
_cell.length_c   1.000
_cell.angle_alpha   90.00
_cell.angle_beta   90.00
_cell.angle_gamma   90.00
#
_symmetry.space_group_name_H-M   'P 1'
#
loop_
_entity.id
_entity.type
_entity.pdbx_description
1 polymer ?
#
loop_
_entity_poly.entity_id
_entity_poly.type
_entity_poly.pdbx_seq_one_letter_code
_entity_poly.pdbx_strand_id
1 'polypeptide(L)'
;MQGIRWTGTVALVVVVATVAGCAKRNDTQFSTKDHECMSRAMYFESNRSSRDGMVAVGSVVMNRVASDDFPNNVCGVVGQRGQFAPGVMSKKMTEEASVARVSEAAAAVLSGERHPHTGNARFFHALYYRANYDNMHYVASAGGNAFYEKRHPSAVTQPTPVANREGVTGGGETVFAMDAPRQRRGLLGRMFGR
;
A
#
# COMPACT_ATOMS: atom_id res chain seq x y z
N MET A 1 7.29 -68.06 50.44
CA MET A 1 6.42 -68.35 49.27
C MET A 1 6.13 -67.00 48.62
N GLN A 2 7.03 -66.54 47.75
CA GLN A 2 6.88 -66.42 46.28
C GLN A 2 5.76 -65.47 45.83
N GLY A 3 6.10 -64.43 45.05
CA GLY A 3 5.13 -63.50 44.45
C GLY A 3 5.74 -62.39 43.58
N ILE A 4 6.28 -62.80 42.44
CA ILE A 4 6.80 -62.11 41.24
C ILE A 4 6.50 -60.61 41.05
N ARG A 5 7.58 -59.88 40.70
CA ARG A 5 7.65 -58.46 40.32
C ARG A 5 7.13 -58.26 38.88
N TRP A 6 6.30 -57.24 38.67
CA TRP A 6 5.94 -56.74 37.34
C TRP A 6 6.20 -55.24 37.25
N THR A 7 7.41 -54.86 36.87
CA THR A 7 7.72 -53.50 36.41
C THR A 7 7.44 -53.46 34.91
N GLY A 8 6.21 -53.10 34.54
CA GLY A 8 5.81 -52.87 33.16
C GLY A 8 5.69 -51.38 32.86
N THR A 9 6.81 -50.72 32.55
CA THR A 9 6.77 -49.40 31.92
C THR A 9 6.37 -49.57 30.46
N VAL A 10 5.11 -49.28 30.16
CA VAL A 10 4.65 -49.12 28.77
C VAL A 10 5.27 -47.83 28.23
N ALA A 11 6.31 -47.97 27.41
CA ALA A 11 6.90 -46.84 26.70
C ALA A 11 5.94 -46.40 25.58
N LEU A 12 5.24 -45.29 25.79
CA LEU A 12 4.43 -44.62 24.79
C LEU A 12 5.37 -43.93 23.78
N VAL A 13 5.69 -44.60 22.67
CA VAL A 13 6.45 -43.98 21.58
C VAL A 13 5.51 -43.03 20.83
N VAL A 14 5.53 -41.75 21.20
CA VAL A 14 4.89 -40.68 20.41
C VAL A 14 5.75 -40.45 19.18
N VAL A 15 5.33 -41.00 18.05
CA VAL A 15 5.92 -40.66 16.74
C VAL A 15 5.44 -39.26 16.38
N VAL A 16 6.23 -38.24 16.72
CA VAL A 16 6.02 -36.88 16.22
C VAL A 16 6.43 -36.87 14.75
N ALA A 17 5.48 -37.07 13.85
CA ALA A 17 5.67 -36.82 12.44
C ALA A 17 5.85 -35.31 12.23
N THR A 18 7.10 -34.85 12.20
CA THR A 18 7.41 -33.48 11.79
C THR A 18 7.16 -33.39 10.29
N VAL A 19 5.96 -32.96 9.89
CA VAL A 19 5.70 -32.46 8.55
C VAL A 19 6.51 -31.17 8.36
N ALA A 20 7.76 -31.32 7.95
CA ALA A 20 8.55 -30.25 7.37
C ALA A 20 7.96 -29.94 5.99
N GLY A 21 6.84 -29.22 5.96
CA GLY A 21 6.35 -28.61 4.75
C GLY A 21 7.38 -27.60 4.27
N CYS A 22 7.98 -27.85 3.11
CA CYS A 22 8.74 -26.84 2.39
C CYS A 22 7.78 -25.72 1.97
N ALA A 23 7.52 -24.77 2.85
CA ALA A 23 6.95 -23.49 2.46
C ALA A 23 8.00 -22.82 1.56
N LYS A 24 7.77 -22.86 0.24
CA LYS A 24 8.49 -22.01 -0.70
C LYS A 24 8.19 -20.57 -0.31
N ARG A 25 9.06 -19.97 0.52
CA ARG A 25 9.11 -18.52 0.65
C ARG A 25 9.55 -18.02 -0.71
N ASN A 26 8.61 -17.52 -1.51
CA ASN A 26 8.96 -16.62 -2.59
C ASN A 26 9.48 -15.35 -1.92
N ASP A 27 10.75 -15.35 -1.50
CA ASP A 27 11.49 -14.11 -1.27
C ASP A 27 11.55 -13.44 -2.64
N THR A 28 10.50 -12.67 -2.92
CA THR A 28 10.38 -11.86 -4.12
C THR A 28 11.37 -10.73 -3.90
N GLN A 29 12.63 -11.01 -4.19
CA GLN A 29 13.68 -10.00 -4.12
C GLN A 29 13.40 -9.04 -5.28
N PHE A 30 12.71 -7.94 -4.99
CA PHE A 30 12.38 -6.94 -5.98
C PHE A 30 13.66 -6.35 -6.56
N SER A 31 13.69 -6.21 -7.88
CA SER A 31 14.86 -5.69 -8.57
C SER A 31 15.04 -4.19 -8.32
N THR A 32 16.24 -3.66 -8.58
CA THR A 32 16.48 -2.21 -8.61
C THR A 32 15.51 -1.48 -9.55
N LYS A 33 15.10 -2.16 -10.63
CA LYS A 33 14.12 -1.65 -11.59
C LYS A 33 12.72 -1.56 -10.99
N ASP A 34 12.29 -2.56 -10.22
CA ASP A 34 10.99 -2.52 -9.53
C ASP A 34 10.95 -1.40 -8.49
N HIS A 35 12.05 -1.18 -7.78
CA HIS A 35 12.21 -0.06 -6.86
C HIS A 35 12.09 1.29 -7.59
N GLU A 36 12.73 1.45 -8.75
CA GLU A 36 12.59 2.66 -9.56
C GLU A 36 11.15 2.86 -10.03
N CYS A 37 10.51 1.85 -10.61
CA CYS A 37 9.13 1.91 -11.08
C CYS A 37 8.15 2.26 -9.95
N MET A 38 8.31 1.63 -8.78
CA MET A 38 7.50 1.91 -7.60
C MET A 38 7.69 3.34 -7.11
N SER A 39 8.95 3.79 -6.98
CA SER A 39 9.29 5.15 -6.56
C SER A 39 8.67 6.20 -7.49
N ARG A 40 8.71 5.95 -8.81
CA ARG A 40 8.13 6.85 -9.81
C ARG A 40 6.61 6.93 -9.71
N ALA A 41 5.93 5.80 -9.52
CA ALA A 41 4.48 5.78 -9.29
C ALA A 41 4.12 6.60 -8.05
N MET A 42 4.77 6.35 -6.90
CA MET A 42 4.54 7.13 -5.69
C MET A 42 4.85 8.61 -5.88
N TYR A 43 5.93 8.94 -6.60
CA TYR A 43 6.32 10.33 -6.85
C TYR A 43 5.25 11.11 -7.61
N PHE A 44 4.80 10.57 -8.74
CA PHE A 44 3.87 11.32 -9.59
C PHE A 44 2.41 11.28 -9.10
N GLU A 45 2.03 10.28 -8.31
CA GLU A 45 0.66 10.15 -7.79
C GLU A 45 0.44 10.76 -6.40
N SER A 46 1.50 10.88 -5.59
CA SER A 46 1.33 11.11 -4.15
C SER A 46 2.47 11.87 -3.44
N ASN A 47 3.49 12.35 -4.15
CA ASN A 47 4.63 13.00 -3.48
C ASN A 47 4.26 14.26 -2.65
N ARG A 48 3.26 15.01 -3.08
CA ARG A 48 2.88 16.30 -2.48
C ARG A 48 1.95 16.18 -1.28
N SER A 49 1.67 14.97 -0.82
CA SER A 49 0.60 14.75 0.13
C SER A 49 1.07 14.13 1.44
N SER A 50 1.47 12.85 1.45
CA SER A 50 1.87 12.18 2.69
C SER A 50 2.55 10.82 2.47
N ARG A 51 3.17 10.28 3.52
CA ARG A 51 3.65 8.89 3.55
C ARG A 51 2.53 7.89 3.32
N ASP A 52 1.38 8.10 3.96
CA ASP A 52 0.22 7.22 3.79
C ASP A 52 -0.28 7.22 2.34
N GLY A 53 -0.27 8.38 1.66
CA GLY A 53 -0.55 8.47 0.25
C GLY A 53 0.40 7.63 -0.61
N MET A 54 1.71 7.75 -0.37
CA MET A 54 2.72 6.95 -1.07
C MET A 54 2.54 5.46 -0.83
N VAL A 55 2.40 5.04 0.43
CA VAL A 55 2.18 3.63 0.78
C VAL A 55 0.85 3.10 0.25
N ALA A 56 -0.20 3.91 0.19
CA ALA A 56 -1.49 3.53 -0.38
C ALA A 56 -1.42 3.33 -1.91
N VAL A 57 -0.73 4.22 -2.64
CA VAL A 57 -0.45 4.04 -4.08
C VAL A 57 0.37 2.78 -4.31
N GLY A 58 1.44 2.59 -3.52
CA GLY A 58 2.25 1.37 -3.60
C GLY A 58 1.45 0.10 -3.29
N SER A 59 0.52 0.16 -2.32
CA SER A 59 -0.37 -0.94 -2.01
C SER A 59 -1.28 -1.30 -3.19
N VAL A 60 -1.82 -0.31 -3.91
CA VAL A 60 -2.58 -0.54 -5.15
C VAL A 60 -1.71 -1.22 -6.22
N VAL A 61 -0.47 -0.76 -6.41
CA VAL A 61 0.45 -1.40 -7.36
C VAL A 61 0.66 -2.87 -6.98
N MET A 62 0.89 -3.17 -5.71
CA MET A 62 1.10 -4.54 -5.24
C MET A 62 -0.18 -5.39 -5.30
N ASN A 63 -1.36 -4.79 -5.07
CA ASN A 63 -2.65 -5.46 -5.26
C ASN A 63 -2.90 -5.82 -6.72
N ARG A 64 -2.44 -4.99 -7.66
CA ARG A 64 -2.47 -5.29 -9.10
C ARG A 64 -1.49 -6.40 -9.43
N VAL A 65 -0.24 -6.34 -8.97
CA VAL A 65 0.76 -7.40 -9.19
C VAL A 65 0.26 -8.78 -8.72
N ALA A 66 -0.48 -8.82 -7.60
CA ALA A 66 -1.05 -10.04 -7.05
C ALA A 66 -2.34 -10.53 -7.75
N SER A 67 -2.84 -9.81 -8.76
CA SER A 67 -4.12 -10.07 -9.42
C SER A 67 -3.90 -10.49 -10.87
N ASP A 68 -4.62 -11.52 -11.30
CA ASP A 68 -4.51 -12.05 -12.68
C ASP A 68 -4.98 -11.05 -13.76
N ASP A 69 -5.80 -10.06 -13.37
CA ASP A 69 -6.27 -8.98 -14.25
C ASP A 69 -5.17 -7.99 -14.70
N PHE A 70 -3.97 -8.07 -14.11
CA PHE A 70 -2.89 -7.10 -14.32
C PHE A 70 -1.55 -7.79 -14.58
N PRO A 71 -0.54 -7.07 -15.10
CA PRO A 71 0.82 -7.58 -15.17
C PRO A 71 1.34 -8.04 -13.81
N ASN A 72 2.05 -9.16 -13.79
CA ASN A 72 2.56 -9.81 -12.58
C ASN A 72 3.88 -9.23 -12.05
N ASN A 73 4.23 -8.00 -12.42
CA ASN A 73 5.44 -7.32 -11.95
C ASN A 73 5.23 -5.80 -11.87
N VAL A 74 6.01 -5.14 -11.01
CA VAL A 74 5.81 -3.72 -10.64
C VAL A 74 5.90 -2.81 -11.86
N CYS A 75 6.98 -2.93 -12.64
CA CYS A 75 7.15 -2.10 -13.83
C CYS A 75 6.09 -2.35 -14.91
N GLY A 76 5.62 -3.59 -15.04
CA GLY A 76 4.52 -3.94 -15.93
C GLY A 76 3.23 -3.21 -15.54
N VAL A 77 2.90 -3.17 -14.25
CA VAL A 77 1.75 -2.43 -13.72
C VAL A 77 1.91 -0.92 -13.90
N VAL A 78 3.05 -0.36 -13.47
CA VAL A 78 3.30 1.10 -13.51
C VAL A 78 3.38 1.61 -14.96
N GLY A 79 3.89 0.80 -15.87
CA GLY A 79 4.04 1.13 -17.29
C GLY A 79 2.75 1.06 -18.11
N GLN A 80 1.62 0.60 -17.55
CA GLN A 80 0.36 0.54 -18.29
C GLN A 80 -0.10 1.94 -18.72
N ARG A 81 -0.40 2.08 -20.01
CA ARG A 81 -0.78 3.36 -20.62
C ARG A 81 -2.05 3.93 -19.97
N GLY A 82 -1.95 5.17 -19.47
CA GLY A 82 -3.09 5.91 -18.91
C GLY A 82 -3.51 5.48 -17.50
N GLN A 83 -2.83 4.53 -16.87
CA GLN A 83 -3.16 4.04 -15.53
C GLN A 83 -2.53 4.86 -14.40
N PHE A 84 -1.48 5.60 -14.73
CA PHE A 84 -0.72 6.50 -13.87
C PHE A 84 -0.46 7.81 -14.62
N ALA A 85 0.07 8.81 -13.93
CA ALA A 85 0.30 10.16 -14.40
C ALA A 85 1.05 10.19 -15.75
N PRO A 86 0.70 11.12 -16.66
CA PRO A 86 1.39 11.24 -17.95
C PRO A 86 2.89 11.43 -17.76
N GLY A 87 3.67 10.51 -18.33
CA GLY A 87 5.13 10.50 -18.21
C GLY A 87 5.65 9.83 -16.94
N VAL A 88 4.85 9.03 -16.23
CA VAL A 88 5.29 8.26 -15.04
C VAL A 88 6.57 7.47 -15.28
N MET A 89 6.84 7.00 -16.51
CA MET A 89 8.05 6.26 -16.89
C MET A 89 9.15 7.10 -17.56
N SER A 90 8.89 8.36 -17.94
CA SER A 90 9.84 9.18 -18.72
C SER A 90 10.22 10.51 -18.09
N LYS A 91 9.36 11.13 -17.27
CA LYS A 91 9.64 12.41 -16.63
C LYS A 91 10.70 12.25 -15.53
N LYS A 92 11.54 13.27 -15.35
CA LYS A 92 12.51 13.30 -14.26
C LYS A 92 11.79 13.56 -12.92
N MET A 93 12.27 12.92 -11.86
CA MET A 93 11.94 13.29 -10.48
C MET A 93 12.96 14.35 -10.05
N THR A 94 12.51 15.58 -9.84
CA THR A 94 13.40 16.75 -9.73
C THR A 94 13.56 17.29 -8.31
N GLU A 95 12.62 16.96 -7.42
CA GLU A 95 12.67 17.41 -6.03
C GLU A 95 13.42 16.38 -5.17
N GLU A 96 14.63 16.69 -4.70
CA GLU A 96 15.50 15.73 -4.01
C GLU A 96 14.88 15.18 -2.71
N ALA A 97 14.34 16.05 -1.86
CA ALA A 97 13.68 15.65 -0.61
C ALA A 97 12.48 14.72 -0.89
N SER A 98 11.79 14.97 -1.99
CA SER A 98 10.70 14.14 -2.48
C SER A 98 11.19 12.79 -3.00
N VAL A 99 12.29 12.76 -3.76
CA VAL A 99 12.95 11.53 -4.24
C VAL A 99 13.39 10.63 -3.08
N ALA A 100 13.99 11.21 -2.03
CA ALA A 100 14.41 10.44 -0.87
C ALA A 100 13.21 9.77 -0.17
N ARG A 101 12.14 10.54 0.07
CA ARG A 101 10.92 10.03 0.74
C ARG A 101 10.21 8.95 -0.07
N VAL A 102 10.07 9.11 -1.39
CA VAL A 102 9.43 8.08 -2.23
C VAL A 102 10.30 6.83 -2.32
N SER A 103 11.62 6.96 -2.30
CA SER A 103 12.56 5.84 -2.33
C SER A 103 12.44 4.99 -1.06
N GLU A 104 12.34 5.63 0.10
CA GLU A 104 12.11 4.97 1.39
C GLU A 104 10.75 4.25 1.41
N ALA A 105 9.67 4.95 1.04
CA ALA A 105 8.33 4.36 1.00
C ALA A 105 8.23 3.21 0.00
N ALA A 106 8.88 3.33 -1.17
CA ALA A 106 8.94 2.27 -2.16
C ALA A 106 9.66 1.03 -1.61
N ALA A 107 10.80 1.21 -0.94
CA ALA A 107 11.51 0.10 -0.30
C ALA A 107 10.64 -0.60 0.76
N ALA A 108 9.90 0.16 1.57
CA ALA A 108 9.02 -0.39 2.59
C ALA A 108 7.83 -1.15 1.99
N VAL A 109 7.20 -0.63 0.93
CA VAL A 109 6.14 -1.35 0.23
C VAL A 109 6.66 -2.63 -0.43
N LEU A 110 7.83 -2.56 -1.07
CA LEU A 110 8.45 -3.75 -1.68
C LEU A 110 8.86 -4.79 -0.63
N SER A 111 9.20 -4.39 0.59
CA SER A 111 9.46 -5.33 1.70
C SER A 111 8.20 -5.86 2.38
N GLY A 112 7.01 -5.39 1.98
CA GLY A 112 5.72 -5.94 2.40
C GLY A 112 4.83 -4.96 3.18
N GLU A 113 5.25 -3.72 3.42
CA GLU A 113 4.37 -2.72 4.04
C GLU A 113 3.15 -2.44 3.16
N ARG A 114 1.97 -2.40 3.77
CA ARG A 114 0.71 -2.07 3.11
C ARG A 114 -0.04 -1.03 3.92
N HIS A 115 -0.78 -0.19 3.23
CA HIS A 115 -1.68 0.75 3.88
C HIS A 115 -2.85 -0.03 4.53
N PRO A 116 -3.13 0.13 5.83
CA PRO A 116 -4.03 -0.77 6.57
C PRO A 116 -5.49 -0.74 6.11
N HIS A 117 -5.88 0.30 5.37
CA HIS A 117 -7.27 0.49 4.92
C HIS A 117 -7.45 0.35 3.40
N THR A 118 -6.39 0.13 2.61
CA THR A 118 -6.57 -0.05 1.16
C THR A 118 -7.19 -1.40 0.81
N GLY A 119 -7.13 -2.39 1.70
CA GLY A 119 -7.69 -3.73 1.45
C GLY A 119 -7.23 -4.27 0.10
N ASN A 120 -8.19 -4.68 -0.74
CA ASN A 120 -7.93 -5.18 -2.10
C ASN A 120 -8.11 -4.10 -3.18
N ALA A 121 -8.08 -2.81 -2.84
CA ALA A 121 -8.22 -1.74 -3.82
C ALA A 121 -7.17 -1.86 -4.92
N ARG A 122 -7.64 -1.82 -6.17
CA ARG A 122 -6.80 -1.83 -7.38
C ARG A 122 -6.93 -0.52 -8.15
N PHE A 123 -7.70 0.43 -7.63
CA PHE A 123 -8.02 1.67 -8.32
C PHE A 123 -7.99 2.84 -7.34
N PHE A 124 -7.68 4.02 -7.87
CA PHE A 124 -7.77 5.27 -7.13
C PHE A 124 -8.01 6.42 -8.12
N HIS A 125 -8.40 7.57 -7.59
CA HIS A 125 -8.39 8.85 -8.27
C HIS A 125 -8.16 9.97 -7.26
N ALA A 126 -7.86 11.17 -7.73
CA ALA A 126 -7.75 12.33 -6.86
C ALA A 126 -9.07 12.60 -6.11
N LEU A 127 -9.01 12.95 -4.82
CA LEU A 127 -10.19 13.13 -3.95
C LEU A 127 -11.19 14.17 -4.48
N TYR A 128 -10.70 15.18 -5.21
CA TYR A 128 -11.54 16.23 -5.78
C TYR A 128 -12.26 15.81 -7.07
N TYR A 129 -11.85 14.69 -7.69
CA TYR A 129 -12.48 14.20 -8.91
C TYR A 129 -13.83 13.55 -8.60
N ARG A 130 -14.88 13.98 -9.32
CA ARG A 130 -16.21 13.41 -9.22
C ARG A 130 -16.38 12.33 -10.29
N ALA A 131 -16.17 11.09 -9.89
CA ALA A 131 -16.42 9.94 -10.74
C ALA A 131 -17.94 9.71 -10.90
N ASN A 132 -18.38 9.36 -12.11
CA ASN A 132 -19.78 9.06 -12.43
C ASN A 132 -19.94 7.57 -12.77
N TYR A 133 -19.57 6.70 -11.82
CA TYR A 133 -19.73 5.26 -11.92
C TYR A 133 -20.41 4.71 -10.66
N ASP A 134 -21.28 3.74 -10.83
CA ASP A 134 -22.07 3.10 -9.76
C ASP A 134 -21.39 1.84 -9.17
N ASN A 135 -20.22 1.47 -9.70
CA ASN A 135 -19.50 0.24 -9.37
C ASN A 135 -18.27 0.48 -8.48
N MET A 136 -18.19 1.63 -7.81
CA MET A 136 -17.03 2.04 -7.01
C MET A 136 -17.32 1.88 -5.52
N HIS A 137 -16.60 0.96 -4.86
CA HIS A 137 -16.65 0.79 -3.41
C HIS A 137 -15.39 1.38 -2.77
N TYR A 138 -15.51 2.55 -2.16
CA TYR A 138 -14.38 3.25 -1.54
C TYR A 138 -13.98 2.62 -0.22
N VAL A 139 -12.67 2.45 0.00
CA VAL A 139 -12.12 1.76 1.18
C VAL A 139 -11.15 2.62 1.98
N ALA A 140 -10.45 3.55 1.31
CA ALA A 140 -9.52 4.47 1.95
C ALA A 140 -9.47 5.81 1.23
N SER A 141 -9.07 6.83 1.98
CA SER A 141 -8.61 8.10 1.44
C SER A 141 -7.30 8.44 2.16
N ALA A 142 -6.27 8.71 1.38
CA ALA A 142 -4.93 9.03 1.87
C ALA A 142 -4.22 9.91 0.86
N GLY A 143 -3.48 10.90 1.33
CA GLY A 143 -2.59 11.69 0.50
C GLY A 143 -3.27 12.33 -0.72
N GLY A 144 -4.49 12.85 -0.57
CA GLY A 144 -5.19 13.50 -1.67
C GLY A 144 -5.89 12.56 -2.65
N ASN A 145 -5.84 11.23 -2.44
CA ASN A 145 -6.44 10.22 -3.30
C ASN A 145 -7.54 9.44 -2.59
N ALA A 146 -8.55 9.01 -3.35
CA ALA A 146 -9.61 8.10 -2.94
C ALA A 146 -9.34 6.72 -3.56
N PHE A 147 -9.26 5.69 -2.73
CA PHE A 147 -8.94 4.32 -3.12
C PHE A 147 -10.20 3.45 -3.08
N TYR A 148 -10.39 2.63 -4.10
CA TYR A 148 -11.62 1.85 -4.25
C TYR A 148 -11.41 0.50 -4.94
N GLU A 149 -12.36 -0.39 -4.66
CA GLU A 149 -12.57 -1.64 -5.37
C GLU A 149 -13.69 -1.45 -6.39
N LYS A 150 -13.58 -2.12 -7.54
CA LYS A 150 -14.72 -2.25 -8.46
C LYS A 150 -15.58 -3.44 -8.03
N ARG A 151 -16.87 -3.22 -7.82
CA ARG A 151 -17.84 -4.24 -7.41
C ARG A 151 -19.09 -4.16 -8.29
N HIS A 152 -19.86 -5.23 -8.37
CA HIS A 152 -21.20 -5.14 -8.97
C HIS A 152 -22.00 -4.02 -8.26
N PRO A 153 -22.80 -3.19 -8.95
CA PRO A 153 -23.46 -2.03 -8.34
C PRO A 153 -24.27 -2.38 -7.08
N SER A 154 -24.95 -3.53 -7.06
CA SER A 154 -25.71 -4.00 -5.89
C SER A 154 -24.85 -4.37 -4.67
N ALA A 155 -23.54 -4.55 -4.84
CA ALA A 155 -22.59 -4.88 -3.78
C ALA A 155 -21.79 -3.65 -3.27
N VAL A 156 -22.09 -2.46 -3.80
CA VAL A 156 -21.46 -1.21 -3.36
C VAL A 156 -22.19 -0.68 -2.12
N THR A 157 -21.54 -0.80 -0.96
CA THR A 157 -22.06 -0.26 0.31
C THR A 157 -21.42 1.08 0.73
N GLN A 158 -20.36 1.50 0.05
CA GLN A 158 -19.63 2.75 0.31
C GLN A 158 -19.41 3.48 -1.03
N PRO A 159 -20.40 4.25 -1.52
CA PRO A 159 -20.37 4.88 -2.84
C PRO A 159 -19.68 6.25 -2.87
N THR A 160 -19.24 6.74 -1.71
CA THR A 160 -18.53 8.02 -1.58
C THR A 160 -17.17 7.81 -0.92
N PRO A 161 -16.15 8.63 -1.27
CA PRO A 161 -14.85 8.58 -0.60
C PRO A 161 -14.99 8.69 0.92
N VAL A 162 -14.26 7.84 1.64
CA VAL A 162 -14.18 7.91 3.11
C VAL A 162 -13.32 9.10 3.55
N ALA A 163 -13.38 9.45 4.84
CA ALA A 163 -12.56 10.53 5.38
C ALA A 163 -11.06 10.24 5.19
N ASN A 164 -10.28 11.30 4.93
CA ASN A 164 -8.83 11.19 4.78
C ASN A 164 -8.19 10.75 6.10
N ARG A 165 -7.35 9.71 6.07
CA ARG A 165 -6.66 9.18 7.25
C ARG A 165 -5.16 9.22 7.01
N GLU A 166 -4.49 10.05 7.79
CA GLU A 166 -3.04 10.23 7.77
C GLU A 166 -2.46 9.73 9.10
N GLY A 167 -1.19 9.38 9.13
CA GLY A 167 -0.46 8.88 10.30
C GLY A 167 -0.72 7.41 10.64
N VAL A 168 -1.18 6.59 9.69
CA VAL A 168 -1.54 5.18 9.94
C VAL A 168 -0.49 4.18 9.44
N THR A 169 0.47 4.62 8.63
CA THR A 169 1.59 3.82 8.13
C THR A 169 2.88 4.13 8.89
N GLY A 170 3.77 3.14 9.02
CA GLY A 170 4.93 3.17 9.92
C GLY A 170 6.06 4.09 9.45
N GLY A 171 6.08 5.33 9.94
CA GLY A 171 7.20 6.28 9.78
C GLY A 171 6.89 7.66 10.38
N GLY A 172 5.90 7.71 11.27
CA GLY A 172 5.14 8.91 11.60
C GLY A 172 5.55 9.65 12.87
N GLU A 173 6.72 9.41 13.47
CA GLU A 173 7.08 10.13 14.71
C GLU A 173 8.35 10.99 14.66
N THR A 174 9.27 10.82 13.70
CA THR A 174 10.56 11.55 13.77
C THR A 174 10.91 12.43 12.57
N VAL A 175 10.35 12.22 11.37
CA VAL A 175 10.77 12.97 10.16
C VAL A 175 9.72 13.95 9.64
N PHE A 176 8.42 13.64 9.76
CA PHE A 176 7.35 14.47 9.19
C PHE A 176 7.01 15.74 9.99
N ALA A 177 7.41 15.82 11.27
CA ALA A 177 7.11 16.97 12.11
C ALA A 177 8.01 18.19 11.85
N MET A 178 9.12 18.04 11.12
CA MET A 178 10.10 19.12 10.95
C MET A 178 9.82 20.07 9.77
N ASP A 179 8.98 19.69 8.80
CA ASP A 179 8.78 20.48 7.56
C ASP A 179 7.33 20.93 7.29
N ALA A 180 6.38 20.70 8.21
CA ALA A 180 5.05 21.29 8.08
C ALA A 180 5.11 22.81 8.42
N PRO A 181 4.77 23.73 7.50
CA PRO A 181 4.67 25.14 7.87
C PRO A 181 3.60 25.31 8.93
N ARG A 182 4.04 25.78 10.11
CA ARG A 182 3.21 26.11 11.27
C ARG A 182 2.01 26.95 10.85
N GLN A 183 0.84 26.33 10.72
CA GLN A 183 -0.38 27.03 10.39
C GLN A 183 -0.73 27.96 11.56
N ARG A 184 -0.47 29.26 11.38
CA ARG A 184 -0.85 30.29 12.34
C ARG A 184 -2.38 30.28 12.46
N ARG A 185 -2.88 29.89 13.64
CA ARG A 185 -4.20 30.31 14.10
C ARG A 185 -4.20 31.85 14.16
N GLY A 186 -5.08 32.48 13.41
CA GLY A 186 -5.26 33.94 13.47
C GLY A 186 -6.06 34.53 12.32
N LEU A 187 -7.35 34.74 12.59
CA LEU A 187 -8.20 35.88 12.20
C LEU A 187 -8.17 36.46 10.77
N LEU A 188 -9.40 36.60 10.24
CA LEU A 188 -9.88 37.63 9.31
C LEU A 188 -9.35 37.66 7.87
N GLY A 189 -10.22 37.23 6.94
CA GLY A 189 -10.75 38.11 5.90
C GLY A 189 -9.92 38.40 4.63
N ARG A 190 -10.67 38.47 3.51
CA ARG A 190 -10.35 39.01 2.17
C ARG A 190 -9.69 38.01 1.20
N MET A 191 -10.30 37.63 0.07
CA MET A 191 -10.71 38.36 -1.16
C MET A 191 -9.66 38.14 -2.28
N PHE A 192 -10.16 37.97 -3.51
CA PHE A 192 -9.50 37.78 -4.83
C PHE A 192 -9.08 36.34 -5.18
N GLY A 193 -9.41 35.74 -6.34
CA GLY A 193 -10.05 36.22 -7.55
C GLY A 193 -9.10 36.24 -8.75
N ARG A 194 -9.04 35.14 -9.53
CA ARG A 194 -9.16 35.06 -11.00
C ARG A 194 -9.01 33.62 -11.47
#